data_AF-A0A2S9G4F1-F1
#
_entry.id   AF-A0A2S9G4F1-F1
#
_cell.length_a   1.000
_cell.length_b   1.000
_cell.length_c   1.000
_cell.angle_alpha   90.00
_cell.angle_beta   90.00
_cell.angle_gamma   90.00
#
_symmetry.space_group_name_H-M   'P 1'
#
loop_
_entity.id
_entity.type
_entity.pdbx_description
1 polymer ?
#
loop_
_entity_poly.entity_id
_entity_poly.type
_entity_poly.pdbx_seq_one_letter_code
_entity_poly.pdbx_strand_id
1 'polypeptide(L)'
;AKVEGKSNDGKPTVLFLCTHNAGRSQMALGFFTHFAGDAAVAWSGGSEPGNEINPAAIAAMAERGIDIAGEYPKPWTEEIVQAA
;
A
#
# COMPACT_ATOMS: atom_id res chain seq x y z
N ALA A 1 1.32 11.07 3.96
CA ALA A 1 1.38 10.55 2.59
C ALA A 1 2.38 11.40 1.81
N LYS A 2 3.24 10.81 0.98
CA LYS A 2 4.11 11.62 0.11
C LYS A 2 3.24 12.24 -0.97
N VAL A 3 2.66 13.40 -0.67
CA VAL A 3 2.09 14.30 -1.66
C VAL A 3 3.06 15.46 -1.77
N GLU A 4 4.12 15.21 -2.53
CA GLU A 4 4.88 16.21 -3.29
C GLU A 4 5.74 15.42 -4.28
N GLY A 5 5.35 15.50 -5.55
CA GLY A 5 5.98 14.75 -6.64
C GLY A 5 5.03 13.72 -7.23
N LYS A 6 4.30 14.13 -8.28
CA LYS A 6 3.86 13.23 -9.35
C LYS A 6 4.99 12.22 -9.60
N SER A 7 4.71 10.93 -9.68
CA SER A 7 5.72 9.90 -10.00
C SER A 7 6.50 10.31 -11.26
N ASN A 8 7.67 10.92 -11.05
CA ASN A 8 8.41 11.67 -12.07
C ASN A 8 9.32 10.76 -12.90
N ASP A 9 9.21 9.45 -12.71
CA ASP A 9 9.94 8.41 -13.44
C ASP A 9 9.10 7.77 -14.55
N GLY A 10 7.85 8.20 -14.75
CA GLY A 10 6.97 7.73 -15.84
C GLY A 10 6.46 6.30 -15.64
N LYS A 11 6.63 5.73 -14.45
CA LYS A 11 6.19 4.37 -14.14
C LYS A 11 4.69 4.35 -13.81
N PRO A 12 3.96 3.31 -14.25
CA PRO A 12 2.57 3.10 -13.83
C PRO A 12 2.47 3.10 -12.31
N THR A 13 1.48 3.82 -11.77
CA THR A 13 1.21 3.88 -10.34
C THR A 13 -0.14 3.22 -10.05
N VAL A 14 -0.24 2.44 -8.97
CA VAL A 14 -1.47 1.76 -8.55
C VAL A 14 -1.77 2.09 -7.10
N LEU A 15 -3.00 2.53 -6.82
CA LEU A 15 -3.47 2.82 -5.46
C LEU A 15 -4.45 1.74 -4.97
N PHE A 16 -4.08 1.04 -3.90
CA PHE A 16 -4.94 0.05 -3.24
C PHE A 16 -5.69 0.64 -2.04
N LEU A 17 -7.01 0.64 -2.08
CA LEU A 17 -7.85 1.21 -1.02
C LEU A 17 -8.65 0.14 -0.26
N CYS A 18 -8.75 0.29 1.05
CA CYS A 18 -9.73 -0.43 1.87
C CYS A 18 -10.19 0.44 3.05
N THR A 19 -10.99 -0.07 3.98
CA THR A 19 -11.46 0.72 5.13
C THR A 19 -10.31 1.09 6.07
N HIS A 20 -9.67 0.09 6.69
CA HIS A 20 -8.69 0.33 7.75
C HIS A 20 -7.24 0.44 7.30
N ASN A 21 -6.93 0.15 6.04
CA ASN A 21 -5.54 0.03 5.55
C ASN A 21 -4.60 -0.79 6.45
N ALA A 22 -5.17 -1.83 7.07
CA ALA A 22 -4.48 -2.72 8.00
C ALA A 22 -4.36 -4.16 7.46
N GLY A 23 -5.09 -4.51 6.39
CA GLY A 23 -5.14 -5.89 5.87
C GLY A 23 -5.12 -5.90 4.35
N ARG A 24 -6.29 -5.97 3.72
CA ARG A 24 -6.44 -6.15 2.26
C ARG A 24 -5.56 -5.24 1.40
N SER A 25 -5.60 -3.92 1.61
CA SER A 25 -4.79 -3.00 0.81
C SER A 25 -3.28 -3.06 1.12
N GLN A 26 -2.90 -3.51 2.32
CA GLN A 26 -1.48 -3.75 2.68
C GLN A 26 -0.94 -5.05 2.08
N MET A 27 -1.75 -6.10 2.09
CA MET A 27 -1.43 -7.35 1.40
C MET A 27 -1.29 -7.12 -0.12
N ALA A 28 -2.21 -6.35 -0.70
CA ALA A 28 -2.15 -5.98 -2.12
C ALA A 28 -0.89 -5.17 -2.45
N LEU A 29 -0.53 -4.18 -1.62
CA LEU A 29 0.73 -3.44 -1.73
C LEU A 29 1.94 -4.38 -1.71
N GLY A 30 2.02 -5.26 -0.71
CA GLY A 30 3.14 -6.21 -0.56
C GLY A 30 3.28 -7.15 -1.76
N PHE A 31 2.18 -7.75 -2.23
CA PHE A 31 2.22 -8.59 -3.44
C PHE A 31 2.60 -7.81 -4.69
N PHE A 32 2.03 -6.62 -4.87
CA PHE A 32 2.33 -5.80 -6.03
C PHE A 32 3.81 -5.43 -6.07
N THR A 33 4.36 -4.91 -4.97
CA THR A 33 5.78 -4.56 -4.89
C THR A 33 6.68 -5.78 -5.11
N HIS A 34 6.31 -6.94 -4.57
CA HIS A 34 7.06 -8.19 -4.78
C HIS A 34 7.11 -8.62 -6.24
N PHE A 35 5.98 -8.55 -6.97
CA PHE A 35 5.90 -9.03 -8.36
C PHE A 35 6.28 -7.98 -9.41
N ALA A 36 5.92 -6.71 -9.20
CA ALA A 36 6.18 -5.64 -10.15
C ALA A 36 7.62 -5.13 -10.10
N GLY A 37 8.29 -5.24 -8.94
CA GLY A 37 9.65 -4.73 -8.74
C GLY A 37 9.75 -3.27 -9.19
N ASP A 38 10.75 -2.98 -10.02
CA ASP A 38 11.01 -1.63 -10.51
C ASP A 38 10.12 -1.21 -11.70
N ALA A 39 9.24 -2.07 -12.21
CA ALA A 39 8.43 -1.77 -13.39
C ALA A 39 7.23 -0.86 -13.08
N ALA A 40 6.76 -0.80 -11.83
CA ALA A 40 5.61 -0.01 -11.41
C ALA A 40 5.67 0.33 -9.92
N VAL A 41 4.89 1.31 -9.50
CA VAL A 41 4.83 1.79 -8.11
C VAL A 41 3.43 1.50 -7.54
N ALA A 42 3.37 1.09 -6.27
CA ALA A 42 2.09 0.94 -5.58
C ALA A 42 2.03 1.78 -4.30
N TRP A 43 0.83 2.30 -4.03
CA TRP A 43 0.44 2.98 -2.80
C TRP A 43 -0.73 2.26 -2.15
N SER A 44 -0.96 2.50 -0.86
CA SER A 44 -2.12 1.98 -0.14
C SER A 44 -2.74 3.03 0.78
N GLY A 45 -4.05 2.94 1.01
CA GLY A 45 -4.79 3.89 1.83
C GLY A 45 -6.08 3.34 2.45
N GLY A 46 -6.55 4.05 3.48
CA GLY A 46 -7.69 3.73 4.33
C GLY A 46 -8.70 4.87 4.40
N SER A 47 -10.01 4.61 4.37
CA SER A 47 -11.01 5.64 4.69
C SER A 47 -11.08 5.92 6.20
N GLU A 48 -10.83 4.89 7.01
CA GLU A 48 -10.83 4.93 8.47
C GLU A 48 -9.61 4.15 8.98
N PRO A 49 -8.38 4.67 8.86
CA PRO A 49 -7.17 3.92 9.15
C PRO A 49 -7.17 3.27 10.54
N GLY A 50 -6.77 2.01 10.62
CA GLY A 50 -6.56 1.32 11.88
C GLY A 50 -5.31 1.81 12.61
N ASN A 51 -5.08 1.31 13.81
CA ASN A 51 -3.90 1.69 14.60
C ASN A 51 -2.62 0.99 14.16
N GLU A 52 -2.75 -0.23 13.63
CA GLU A 52 -1.64 -1.10 13.23
C GLU A 52 -2.04 -2.02 12.08
N ILE A 53 -1.05 -2.65 11.45
CA ILE A 53 -1.28 -3.71 10.47
C ILE A 53 -1.86 -4.93 11.19
N ASN A 54 -2.86 -5.56 10.58
CA ASN A 54 -3.50 -6.76 11.11
C ASN A 54 -2.44 -7.88 11.25
N PRO A 55 -2.21 -8.42 12.46
CA PRO A 55 -1.24 -9.50 12.66
C PRO A 55 -1.49 -10.74 11.79
N ALA A 56 -2.75 -11.06 11.48
CA ALA A 56 -3.09 -12.16 10.59
C ALA A 56 -2.68 -11.87 9.13
N ALA A 57 -2.71 -10.62 8.70
CA ALA A 57 -2.21 -10.23 7.38
C ALA A 57 -0.69 -10.35 7.32
N ILE A 58 0.03 -9.92 8.37
CA ILE A 58 1.48 -10.10 8.48
C ILE A 58 1.83 -11.58 8.39
N ALA A 59 1.17 -12.43 9.20
CA ALA A 59 1.41 -13.87 9.19
C ALA A 59 1.16 -14.50 7.80
N ALA A 60 0.04 -14.18 7.16
CA ALA A 60 -0.30 -14.70 5.84
C ALA A 60 0.67 -14.25 4.74
N MET A 61 1.20 -13.02 4.81
CA MET A 61 2.20 -12.55 3.86
C MET A 61 3.57 -13.19 4.12
N ALA A 62 3.92 -13.42 5.38
CA ALA A 62 5.15 -14.11 5.77
C ALA A 62 5.19 -15.56 5.28
N GLU A 63 4.06 -16.28 5.24
CA GLU A 63 3.94 -17.60 4.59
C GLU A 63 4.34 -17.59 3.11
N ARG A 64 4.26 -16.42 2.46
CA ARG A 64 4.66 -16.19 1.07
C ARG A 64 6.05 -15.54 0.93
N GLY A 65 6.77 -15.34 2.03
CA GLY A 65 8.07 -14.68 2.05
C GLY A 65 8.01 -13.17 1.78
N ILE A 66 6.87 -12.53 2.03
CA ILE A 66 6.69 -11.08 1.86
C ILE A 66 6.50 -10.45 3.24
N ASP A 67 7.40 -9.55 3.62
CA ASP A 67 7.31 -8.81 4.88
C ASP A 67 6.53 -7.51 4.68
N ILE A 68 5.45 -7.34 5.45
CA ILE A 68 4.66 -6.11 5.52
C ILE A 68 4.62 -5.53 6.95
N ALA A 69 5.41 -6.05 7.88
CA ALA A 69 5.38 -5.64 9.29
C ALA A 69 5.89 -4.21 9.51
N GLY A 70 6.72 -3.68 8.60
CA GLY A 70 7.19 -2.30 8.60
C GLY A 70 6.19 -1.28 8.02
N GLU A 71 5.09 -1.74 7.43
CA GLU A 71 4.04 -0.84 6.93
C GLU A 71 3.17 -0.30 8.06
N TYR A 72 2.39 0.74 7.75
CA TYR A 72 1.44 1.31 8.69
C TYR A 72 0.16 1.78 7.97
N PRO A 73 -1.01 1.70 8.64
CA PRO A 73 -2.26 2.27 8.14
C PRO A 73 -2.16 3.78 7.94
N LYS A 74 -2.65 4.26 6.80
CA LYS A 74 -2.60 5.68 6.41
C LYS A 74 -3.88 6.08 5.67
N PRO A 75 -4.38 7.32 5.88
CA PRO A 75 -5.56 7.79 5.18
C PRO A 75 -5.26 8.00 3.69
N TRP A 76 -6.26 7.81 2.85
CA TRP A 76 -6.23 8.37 1.50
C TRP A 76 -6.85 9.79 1.50
N THR A 77 -6.45 10.60 0.53
CA THR A 77 -7.00 11.94 0.29
C THR A 77 -7.30 12.07 -1.19
N GLU A 78 -8.16 13.03 -1.56
CA GLU A 78 -8.45 13.33 -2.96
C GLU A 78 -7.15 13.56 -3.76
N GLU A 79 -6.19 14.26 -3.17
CA GLU A 79 -4.90 14.54 -3.79
C GLU A 79 -4.09 13.27 -4.06
N ILE A 80 -4.15 12.27 -3.16
CA ILE A 80 -3.49 10.98 -3.36
C ILE A 80 -4.15 10.21 -4.50
N VAL A 81 -5.47 10.27 -4.60
CA VAL A 81 -6.22 9.60 -5.68
C VAL A 81 -5.92 10.25 -7.03
N GLN A 82 -5.84 11.58 -7.10
CA GLN A 82 -5.51 12.30 -8.34
C GLN A 82 -4.04 12.14 -8.77
N ALA A 83 -3.16 11.74 -7.84
CA ALA A 83 -1.73 11.58 -8.10
C ALA A 83 -1.32 10.16 -8.52
N ALA A 84 -2.20 9.17 -8.35
CA ALA A 84 -1.97 7.78 -8.74
C ALA A 84 -2.42 7.51 -10.18
#